data_AF-A0A6N2M6L1-F1
#
_entry.id   AF-A0A6N2M6L1-F1
#
_cell.length_a   1.000
_cell.length_b   1.000
_cell.length_c   1.000
_cell.angle_alpha   90.00
_cell.angle_beta   90.00
_cell.angle_gamma   90.00
#
_symmetry.space_group_name_H-M   'P 1'
#
loop_
_entity.id
_entity.type
_entity.pdbx_description
1 polymer ?
#
loop_
_entity_poly.entity_id
_entity_poly.type
_entity_poly.pdbx_seq_one_letter_code
_entity_poly.pdbx_strand_id
1 'polypeptide(L)'
;MGARVLEHCHDTKTQRVMMDEILQSVCMLAQDQYGNYVVQHVLEHGKPHERSVIIKKLTGQIVQMSQQKFASNVIEKCLTFGTPAERQALVDEMLGTTDENEPLQAMMKDQFANYVVQKVLETCDDQQLELILNRIKVHLNALKKYTYGKHIVVRVEKLVAAGERRISFLTLHPATA
;
A
#
# COMPACT_ATOMS: atom_id res chain seq x y z
N MET A 1 19.23 1.74 13.35
CA MET A 1 20.37 0.84 13.65
C MET A 1 20.14 -0.61 13.20
N GLY A 2 18.91 -1.09 12.96
CA GLY A 2 18.65 -2.49 12.58
C GLY A 2 19.15 -2.94 11.19
N ALA A 3 19.15 -2.06 10.17
CA ALA A 3 19.54 -2.45 8.80
C ALA A 3 21.03 -2.80 8.63
N ARG A 4 21.92 -2.26 9.48
CA ARG A 4 23.38 -2.44 9.33
C ARG A 4 23.86 -3.84 9.69
N VAL A 5 23.10 -4.61 10.48
CA VAL A 5 23.51 -5.95 10.93
C VAL A 5 23.41 -6.98 9.79
N LEU A 6 22.46 -6.81 8.87
CA LEU A 6 22.32 -7.71 7.72
C LEU A 6 23.47 -7.59 6.72
N GLU A 7 24.10 -6.41 6.62
CA GLU A 7 25.14 -6.15 5.62
C GLU A 7 26.55 -6.63 6.03
N HIS A 8 26.80 -6.92 7.32
CA HIS A 8 28.16 -7.12 7.84
C HIS A 8 28.46 -8.53 8.38
N CYS A 9 27.56 -9.50 8.19
CA CYS A 9 27.82 -10.90 8.55
C CYS A 9 28.27 -11.68 7.31
N HIS A 10 29.51 -12.18 7.28
CA HIS A 10 30.03 -12.96 6.14
C HIS A 10 29.79 -14.47 6.25
N ASP A 11 29.20 -14.95 7.35
CA ASP A 11 28.87 -16.37 7.53
C ASP A 11 27.48 -16.68 6.96
N THR A 12 27.44 -17.47 5.88
CA THR A 12 26.20 -17.82 5.17
C THR A 12 25.20 -18.58 6.06
N LYS A 13 25.68 -19.35 7.04
CA LYS A 13 24.81 -20.09 7.95
C LYS A 13 24.09 -19.12 8.90
N THR A 14 24.82 -18.20 9.51
CA THR A 14 24.27 -17.16 10.39
C THR A 14 23.31 -16.25 9.64
N GLN A 15 23.65 -15.82 8.41
CA GLN A 15 22.75 -15.05 7.56
C GLN A 15 21.42 -15.78 7.31
N ARG A 16 21.46 -17.09 7.06
CA ARG A 16 20.25 -17.90 6.84
C ARG A 16 19.38 -17.96 8.09
N VAL A 17 19.98 -18.27 9.25
CA VAL A 17 19.24 -18.37 10.51
C VAL A 17 18.58 -17.03 10.87
N MET A 18 19.32 -15.92 10.72
CA MET A 18 18.79 -14.57 10.93
C MET A 18 17.63 -14.26 9.98
N MET A 19 17.77 -14.60 8.70
CA MET A 19 16.69 -14.38 7.73
C MET A 19 15.45 -15.21 8.08
N ASP A 20 15.62 -16.48 8.47
CA ASP A 20 14.50 -17.32 8.90
C ASP A 20 13.77 -16.73 10.11
N GLU A 21 14.49 -16.16 11.07
CA GLU A 21 13.91 -15.48 12.25
C GLU A 21 13.16 -14.20 11.87
N ILE A 22 13.72 -13.39 10.97
CA ILE A 22 13.06 -12.20 10.41
C ILE A 22 11.75 -12.59 9.71
N LEU A 23 11.81 -13.61 8.83
CA LEU A 23 10.65 -14.08 8.09
C LEU A 23 9.59 -14.69 9.00
N GLN A 24 9.96 -15.29 10.13
CA GLN A 24 8.98 -15.74 11.12
C GLN A 24 8.28 -14.57 11.82
N SER A 25 9.00 -13.47 12.06
CA SER A 25 8.56 -12.33 12.88
C SER A 25 8.03 -11.11 12.11
N VAL A 26 7.75 -11.25 10.81
CA VAL A 26 7.35 -10.14 9.90
C VAL A 26 6.29 -9.21 10.48
N CYS A 27 5.17 -9.75 10.99
CA CYS A 27 4.06 -8.91 11.47
C CYS A 27 4.44 -8.07 12.70
N MET A 28 5.27 -8.62 13.60
CA MET A 28 5.77 -7.89 14.76
C MET A 28 6.78 -6.84 14.33
N LEU A 29 7.74 -7.21 13.49
CA LEU A 29 8.79 -6.31 13.01
C LEU A 29 8.20 -5.14 12.21
N ALA A 30 7.21 -5.37 11.35
CA ALA A 30 6.59 -4.33 10.55
C ALA A 30 5.95 -3.22 11.40
N GLN A 31 5.44 -3.55 12.58
CA GLN A 31 4.83 -2.60 13.51
C GLN A 31 5.85 -1.94 14.46
N ASP A 32 7.04 -2.52 14.59
CA ASP A 32 8.08 -1.99 15.47
C ASP A 32 8.76 -0.75 14.85
N GLN A 33 9.09 0.23 15.71
CA GLN A 33 9.70 1.51 15.32
C GLN A 33 11.08 1.36 14.65
N TYR A 34 11.80 0.27 14.89
CA TYR A 34 13.08 -0.04 14.26
C TYR A 34 13.02 -1.27 13.36
N GLY A 35 12.23 -2.28 13.73
CA GLY A 35 12.03 -3.51 12.99
C GLY A 35 11.44 -3.29 11.61
N ASN A 36 10.61 -2.25 11.44
CA ASN A 36 9.99 -1.97 10.14
C ASN A 36 11.06 -1.72 9.06
N TYR A 37 12.18 -1.08 9.41
CA TYR A 37 13.29 -0.85 8.49
C TYR A 37 13.99 -2.14 8.05
N VAL A 38 14.00 -3.17 8.89
CA VAL A 38 14.54 -4.48 8.54
C VAL A 38 13.64 -5.14 7.48
N VAL A 39 12.33 -5.11 7.69
CA VAL A 39 11.37 -5.68 6.73
C VAL A 39 11.42 -4.91 5.40
N GLN A 40 11.48 -3.58 5.43
CA GLN A 40 11.63 -2.75 4.23
C GLN A 40 12.93 -3.10 3.48
N HIS A 41 14.05 -3.28 4.18
CA HIS A 41 15.32 -3.65 3.57
C HIS A 41 15.23 -5.00 2.83
N VAL A 42 14.57 -6.00 3.42
CA VAL A 42 14.36 -7.30 2.75
C VAL A 42 13.43 -7.16 1.54
N LEU A 43 12.40 -6.32 1.61
CA LEU A 43 11.53 -6.03 0.46
C LEU A 43 12.29 -5.37 -0.70
N GLU A 44 13.23 -4.48 -0.41
CA GLU A 44 14.02 -3.75 -1.42
C GLU A 44 15.16 -4.58 -2.02
N HIS A 45 15.90 -5.30 -1.17
CA HIS A 45 17.19 -5.90 -1.53
C HIS A 45 17.24 -7.42 -1.34
N GLY A 46 16.28 -8.00 -0.62
CA GLY A 46 16.21 -9.44 -0.39
C GLY A 46 15.89 -10.23 -1.67
N LYS A 47 15.98 -11.55 -1.59
CA LYS A 47 15.69 -12.44 -2.72
C LYS A 47 14.19 -12.45 -3.01
N PRO A 48 13.76 -12.72 -4.26
CA PRO A 48 12.34 -12.73 -4.62
C PRO A 48 11.46 -13.57 -3.69
N HIS A 49 11.91 -14.78 -3.31
CA HIS A 49 11.15 -15.64 -2.40
C HIS A 49 11.03 -15.07 -0.97
N GLU A 50 12.03 -14.35 -0.47
CA GLU A 50 11.99 -13.72 0.86
C GLU A 50 10.94 -12.60 0.85
N ARG A 51 10.89 -11.80 -0.23
CA ARG A 51 9.85 -10.78 -0.45
C ARG A 51 8.46 -11.40 -0.51
N SER A 52 8.30 -12.47 -1.28
CA SER A 52 7.02 -13.18 -1.40
C SER A 52 6.55 -13.75 -0.06
N VAL A 53 7.45 -14.26 0.78
CA VAL A 53 7.10 -14.71 2.14
C VAL A 53 6.62 -13.56 3.02
N ILE A 54 7.28 -12.39 2.96
CA ILE A 54 6.86 -11.18 3.68
C ILE A 54 5.45 -10.76 3.22
N ILE A 55 5.25 -10.61 1.91
CA ILE A 55 3.97 -10.17 1.36
C ILE A 55 2.86 -11.15 1.75
N LYS A 56 3.08 -12.45 1.59
CA LYS A 56 2.13 -13.49 1.99
C LYS A 56 1.77 -13.45 3.47
N LYS A 57 2.71 -13.11 4.36
CA LYS A 57 2.45 -12.97 5.80
C LYS A 57 1.66 -11.71 6.14
N LEU A 58 1.70 -10.69 5.29
CA LEU A 58 0.96 -9.44 5.48
C LEU A 58 -0.41 -9.44 4.79
N THR A 59 -0.61 -10.29 3.78
CA THR A 59 -1.93 -10.52 3.17
C THR A 59 -2.94 -11.00 4.22
N GLY A 60 -4.14 -10.44 4.20
CA GLY A 60 -5.22 -10.64 5.16
C GLY A 60 -5.27 -9.59 6.30
N GLN A 61 -4.28 -8.69 6.38
CA GLN A 61 -4.21 -7.63 7.39
C GLN A 61 -3.69 -6.30 6.81
N ILE A 62 -3.75 -6.10 5.50
CA ILE A 62 -3.25 -4.94 4.76
C ILE A 62 -3.94 -3.66 5.20
N VAL A 63 -5.26 -3.68 5.36
CA VAL A 63 -6.03 -2.51 5.80
C VAL A 63 -5.59 -2.09 7.21
N GLN A 64 -5.49 -3.05 8.14
CA GLN A 64 -5.04 -2.81 9.51
C GLN A 64 -3.60 -2.29 9.55
N MET A 65 -2.68 -2.94 8.84
CA MET A 65 -1.26 -2.56 8.81
C MET A 65 -1.04 -1.19 8.17
N SER A 66 -1.85 -0.82 7.17
CA SER A 66 -1.77 0.48 6.52
C SER A 66 -2.12 1.64 7.46
N GLN A 67 -2.94 1.39 8.49
CA GLN A 67 -3.33 2.38 9.50
C GLN A 67 -2.31 2.49 10.65
N GLN A 68 -1.21 1.75 10.60
CA GLN A 68 -0.15 1.82 11.61
C GLN A 68 1.00 2.68 11.12
N LYS A 69 1.47 3.59 11.98
CA LYS A 69 2.56 4.55 11.68
C LYS A 69 3.79 3.93 11.01
N PHE A 70 4.20 2.75 11.48
CA PHE A 70 5.41 2.08 11.01
C PHE A 70 5.11 1.09 9.89
N ALA A 71 4.06 0.28 10.06
CA ALA A 71 3.72 -0.77 9.10
C ALA A 71 3.18 -0.21 7.78
N SER A 72 2.60 1.00 7.75
CA SER A 72 2.18 1.65 6.50
C SER A 72 3.31 1.74 5.49
N ASN A 73 4.52 2.08 5.94
CA ASN A 73 5.71 2.16 5.09
C ASN A 73 6.10 0.78 4.53
N VAL A 74 5.90 -0.29 5.32
CA VAL A 74 6.13 -1.67 4.87
C VAL A 74 5.13 -2.03 3.78
N ILE A 75 3.85 -1.67 3.93
CA ILE A 75 2.82 -1.93 2.90
C ILE A 75 3.15 -1.17 1.60
N GLU A 76 3.62 0.07 1.67
CA GLU A 76 4.07 0.81 0.49
C GLU A 76 5.22 0.08 -0.26
N LYS A 77 6.15 -0.53 0.49
CA LYS A 77 7.22 -1.35 -0.09
C LYS A 77 6.68 -2.66 -0.68
N CYS A 78 5.70 -3.31 -0.05
CA CYS A 78 5.03 -4.47 -0.63
C CYS A 78 4.39 -4.14 -1.99
N LEU A 79 3.70 -2.99 -2.10
CA LEU A 79 3.12 -2.53 -3.36
C LEU A 79 4.19 -2.25 -4.42
N THR A 80 5.32 -1.67 -4.01
CA THR A 80 6.40 -1.29 -4.92
C THR A 80 7.18 -2.51 -5.45
N PHE A 81 7.52 -3.46 -4.58
CA PHE A 81 8.45 -4.56 -4.88
C PHE A 81 7.77 -5.93 -5.07
N GLY A 82 6.47 -6.03 -4.80
CA GLY A 82 5.69 -7.22 -5.09
C GLY A 82 5.52 -7.45 -6.60
N THR A 83 5.34 -8.71 -6.96
CA THR A 83 4.93 -9.12 -8.32
C THR A 83 3.53 -8.57 -8.65
N PRO A 84 3.13 -8.52 -9.94
CA PRO A 84 1.78 -8.08 -10.31
C PRO A 84 0.66 -8.86 -9.61
N ALA A 85 0.81 -10.18 -9.47
CA ALA A 85 -0.17 -11.03 -8.78
C ALA A 85 -0.25 -10.75 -7.27
N GLU A 86 0.91 -10.54 -6.63
CA GLU A 86 0.96 -10.14 -5.23
C GLU A 86 0.34 -8.75 -5.02
N ARG A 87 0.69 -7.77 -5.86
CA ARG A 87 0.09 -6.43 -5.82
C ARG A 87 -1.42 -6.48 -5.99
N GLN A 88 -1.91 -7.29 -6.94
CA GLN A 88 -3.35 -7.50 -7.13
C GLN A 88 -4.01 -7.99 -5.83
N ALA A 89 -3.43 -8.99 -5.16
CA ALA A 89 -3.99 -9.50 -3.90
C ALA A 89 -4.04 -8.42 -2.80
N LEU A 90 -3.04 -7.53 -2.73
CA LEU A 90 -3.05 -6.40 -1.79
C LEU A 90 -4.15 -5.38 -2.13
N VAL A 91 -4.32 -5.08 -3.42
CA VAL A 91 -5.35 -4.15 -3.90
C VAL A 91 -6.75 -4.71 -3.67
N ASP A 92 -6.97 -6.00 -3.96
CA ASP A 92 -8.25 -6.68 -3.74
C ASP A 92 -8.69 -6.59 -2.28
N GLU A 93 -7.76 -6.77 -1.35
CA GLU A 93 -8.04 -6.63 0.08
C GLU A 93 -8.41 -5.19 0.46
N MET A 94 -7.74 -4.19 -0.12
CA MET A 94 -8.06 -2.78 0.10
C MET A 94 -9.43 -2.40 -0.47
N LEU A 95 -9.82 -2.98 -1.60
CA LEU A 95 -11.13 -2.75 -2.23
C LEU A 95 -12.26 -3.46 -1.47
N GLY A 96 -11.96 -4.58 -0.81
CA GLY A 96 -12.94 -5.40 -0.10
C GLY A 96 -13.84 -6.20 -1.06
N THR A 97 -14.65 -7.08 -0.48
CA THR A 97 -15.53 -8.00 -1.23
C THR A 97 -16.98 -7.52 -1.35
N THR A 98 -17.36 -6.47 -0.64
CA THR A 98 -18.72 -5.93 -0.60
C THR A 98 -18.77 -4.49 -1.11
N ASP A 99 -19.94 -4.07 -1.60
CA ASP A 99 -20.21 -2.68 -2.00
C ASP A 99 -20.36 -1.73 -0.79
N GLU A 100 -20.41 -2.29 0.42
CA GLU A 100 -20.21 -1.59 1.68
C GLU A 100 -18.72 -1.20 1.79
N ASN A 101 -18.37 -0.14 1.04
CA ASN A 101 -17.04 0.45 0.83
C ASN A 101 -16.36 0.97 2.12
N GLU A 102 -16.25 0.16 3.16
CA GLU A 102 -15.63 0.58 4.43
C GLU A 102 -14.10 0.60 4.38
N PRO A 103 -13.38 -0.40 3.80
CA PRO A 103 -11.93 -0.46 3.95
C PRO A 103 -11.19 0.67 3.21
N LEU A 104 -11.38 0.80 1.89
CA LEU A 104 -10.74 1.86 1.11
C LEU A 104 -11.11 3.26 1.62
N GLN A 105 -12.38 3.46 1.99
CA GLN A 105 -12.84 4.75 2.50
C GLN A 105 -12.20 5.10 3.84
N ALA A 106 -12.06 4.14 4.74
CA ALA A 106 -11.34 4.32 6.00
C ALA A 106 -9.88 4.67 5.74
N MET A 107 -9.22 3.96 4.81
CA MET A 107 -7.82 4.21 4.46
C MET A 107 -7.59 5.62 3.90
N MET A 108 -8.47 6.11 3.02
CA MET A 108 -8.36 7.46 2.45
C MET A 108 -8.49 8.58 3.49
N LYS A 109 -9.16 8.32 4.62
CA LYS A 109 -9.38 9.30 5.70
C LYS A 109 -8.34 9.20 6.82
N ASP A 110 -7.56 8.11 6.85
CA ASP A 110 -6.58 7.84 7.90
C ASP A 110 -5.25 8.59 7.69
N GLN A 111 -4.57 8.92 8.78
CA GLN A 111 -3.34 9.70 8.78
C GLN A 111 -2.12 8.98 8.17
N PHE A 112 -2.15 7.64 8.10
CA PHE A 112 -1.07 6.83 7.55
C PHE A 112 -1.52 6.10 6.27
N ALA A 113 -2.70 5.49 6.28
CA ALA A 113 -3.15 4.67 5.16
C ALA A 113 -3.44 5.49 3.89
N ASN A 114 -3.64 6.81 4.00
CA ASN A 114 -3.77 7.69 2.82
C ASN A 114 -2.50 7.66 1.93
N TYR A 115 -1.32 7.42 2.51
CA TYR A 115 -0.08 7.28 1.73
C TYR A 115 -0.06 5.95 0.97
N VAL A 116 -0.55 4.87 1.59
CA VAL A 116 -0.71 3.57 0.93
C VAL A 116 -1.67 3.67 -0.26
N VAL A 117 -2.81 4.36 -0.10
CA VAL A 117 -3.75 4.59 -1.21
C VAL A 117 -3.08 5.36 -2.36
N GLN A 118 -2.30 6.40 -2.05
CA GLN A 118 -1.54 7.13 -3.07
C GLN A 118 -0.50 6.24 -3.77
N LYS A 119 0.17 5.36 -3.03
CA LYS A 119 1.13 4.39 -3.58
C LYS A 119 0.47 3.39 -4.52
N VAL A 120 -0.73 2.92 -4.18
CA VAL A 120 -1.52 2.07 -5.06
C VAL A 120 -1.82 2.79 -6.38
N LEU A 121 -2.27 4.05 -6.34
CA LEU A 121 -2.53 4.86 -7.54
C LEU A 121 -1.28 5.11 -8.40
N GLU A 122 -0.07 4.91 -7.86
CA GLU A 122 1.21 5.03 -8.58
C GLU A 122 1.70 3.72 -9.18
N THR A 123 1.29 2.59 -8.60
CA THR A 123 1.89 1.27 -8.90
C THR A 123 0.92 0.32 -9.60
N CYS A 124 -0.38 0.62 -9.60
CA CYS A 124 -1.37 -0.19 -10.29
C CYS A 124 -1.20 -0.16 -11.82
N ASP A 125 -1.63 -1.23 -12.46
CA ASP A 125 -1.88 -1.22 -13.91
C ASP A 125 -3.18 -0.44 -14.24
N ASP A 126 -3.42 -0.22 -15.53
CA ASP A 126 -4.57 0.57 -16.01
C ASP A 126 -5.92 -0.02 -15.55
N GLN A 127 -6.04 -1.35 -15.49
CA GLN A 127 -7.29 -2.02 -15.12
C GLN A 127 -7.57 -1.85 -13.62
N GLN A 128 -6.56 -2.07 -12.78
CA GLN A 128 -6.64 -1.84 -11.34
C GLN A 128 -6.93 -0.37 -11.04
N LEU A 129 -6.21 0.54 -11.70
CA LEU A 129 -6.38 1.98 -11.54
C LEU A 129 -7.82 2.40 -11.85
N GLU A 130 -8.40 1.86 -12.92
CA GLU A 130 -9.78 2.15 -13.28
C GLU A 130 -10.78 1.71 -12.20
N LEU A 131 -10.62 0.49 -11.67
CA LEU A 131 -11.47 -0.01 -10.58
C LEU A 131 -11.37 0.86 -9.33
N ILE A 132 -10.15 1.20 -8.91
CA ILE A 132 -9.90 2.02 -7.73
C ILE A 132 -10.48 3.43 -7.93
N LEU A 133 -10.25 4.05 -9.08
CA LEU A 133 -10.78 5.37 -9.37
C LEU A 133 -12.31 5.37 -9.33
N ASN A 134 -12.98 4.38 -9.92
CA ASN A 134 -14.43 4.25 -9.87
C ASN A 134 -14.95 4.18 -8.42
N ARG A 135 -14.25 3.45 -7.54
CA ARG A 135 -14.56 3.39 -6.10
C ARG A 135 -14.29 4.72 -5.38
N ILE A 136 -13.22 5.44 -5.71
CA ILE A 136 -12.91 6.75 -5.09
C ILE A 136 -13.90 7.83 -5.53
N LYS A 137 -14.35 7.78 -6.79
CA LYS A 137 -15.19 8.81 -7.43
C LYS A 137 -16.43 9.15 -6.60
N VAL A 138 -17.11 8.14 -6.08
CA VAL A 138 -18.35 8.32 -5.30
C VAL A 138 -18.11 9.00 -3.95
N HIS A 139 -16.85 9.05 -3.47
CA HIS A 139 -16.47 9.61 -2.18
C HIS A 139 -15.78 10.99 -2.27
N LEU A 140 -15.44 11.48 -3.47
CA LEU A 140 -14.62 12.70 -3.64
C LEU A 140 -15.16 13.92 -2.89
N ASN A 141 -16.47 14.17 -2.96
CA ASN A 141 -17.08 15.30 -2.28
C ASN A 141 -17.01 15.18 -0.75
N ALA A 142 -17.11 13.97 -0.21
CA ALA A 142 -16.96 13.72 1.22
C ALA A 142 -15.49 13.88 1.64
N LEU A 143 -14.55 13.37 0.85
CA LEU A 143 -13.10 13.40 1.15
C LEU A 143 -12.54 14.81 1.29
N LYS A 144 -13.09 15.79 0.55
CA LYS A 144 -12.72 17.22 0.71
C LYS A 144 -12.89 17.75 2.13
N LYS A 145 -13.75 17.13 2.95
CA LYS A 145 -14.01 17.52 4.34
C LYS A 145 -13.02 16.93 5.34
N TYR A 146 -12.19 15.97 4.92
CA TYR A 146 -11.23 15.29 5.81
C TYR A 146 -9.81 15.79 5.56
N THR A 147 -9.06 15.99 6.65
CA THR A 147 -7.67 16.47 6.62
C THR A 147 -6.78 15.65 5.69
N TYR A 148 -6.88 14.32 5.74
CA TYR A 148 -6.08 13.42 4.91
C TYR A 148 -6.74 13.11 3.57
N GLY A 149 -8.08 13.06 3.54
CA GLY A 149 -8.86 12.79 2.32
C GLY A 149 -8.61 13.79 1.19
N LYS A 150 -8.36 15.06 1.51
CA LYS A 150 -8.02 16.09 0.50
C LYS A 150 -6.77 15.74 -0.32
N HIS A 151 -5.80 15.01 0.24
CA HIS A 151 -4.60 14.61 -0.49
C HIS A 151 -4.92 13.58 -1.57
N ILE A 152 -5.87 12.68 -1.31
CA ILE A 152 -6.37 11.72 -2.29
C ILE A 152 -7.06 12.45 -3.44
N VAL A 153 -7.92 13.45 -3.13
CA VAL A 153 -8.60 14.26 -4.15
C VAL A 153 -7.58 14.94 -5.07
N VAL A 154 -6.58 15.63 -4.51
CA VAL A 154 -5.52 16.29 -5.28
C VAL A 154 -4.74 15.29 -6.13
N ARG A 155 -4.44 14.09 -5.60
CA ARG A 155 -3.72 13.06 -6.36
C ARG A 155 -4.53 12.56 -7.56
N VAL A 156 -5.83 12.32 -7.37
CA VAL A 156 -6.76 11.89 -8.42
C VAL A 156 -6.91 12.98 -9.49
N GLU A 157 -7.11 14.24 -9.08
CA GLU A 157 -7.21 15.37 -10.01
C GLU A 157 -5.94 15.51 -10.88
N LYS A 158 -4.75 15.33 -10.28
CA LYS A 158 -3.48 15.31 -11.04
C LYS A 158 -3.38 14.15 -12.03
N LEU A 159 -3.83 12.96 -11.65
CA LEU A 159 -3.83 11.80 -12.56
C LEU A 159 -4.75 12.04 -13.76
N VAL A 160 -5.94 12.61 -13.52
CA VAL A 160 -6.88 12.97 -14.57
C VAL A 160 -6.32 14.07 -15.48
N ALA A 161 -5.60 15.05 -14.92
CA ALA A 161 -5.00 16.13 -15.70
C ALA A 161 -3.77 15.69 -16.53
N ALA A 162 -3.03 14.67 -16.09
CA ALA A 162 -1.79 14.22 -16.72
C ALA A 162 -1.99 13.23 -17.88
N GLY A 163 -3.18 12.66 -18.09
CA GLY A 163 -3.44 11.63 -19.10
C GLY A 163 -4.70 11.86 -19.93
N GLU A 164 -4.53 12.03 -21.24
CA GLU A 164 -5.61 12.08 -22.24
C GLU A 164 -6.35 10.73 -22.33
N ARG A 165 -7.63 10.72 -21.92
CA ARG A 165 -8.64 9.65 -22.01
C ARG A 165 -8.29 8.30 -21.37
N ARG A 166 -9.00 7.98 -20.28
CA ARG A 166 -9.90 6.81 -20.13
C ARG A 166 -10.38 6.74 -18.68
N ILE A 167 -11.40 7.53 -18.35
CA ILE A 167 -12.66 7.18 -17.67
C ILE A 167 -13.53 8.42 -17.85
N SER A 168 -14.82 8.23 -18.02
CA SER A 168 -15.92 9.19 -17.80
C SER A 168 -15.92 9.73 -16.35
N PHE A 169 -14.79 10.22 -15.86
CA PHE A 169 -14.59 10.63 -14.47
C PHE A 169 -15.20 12.02 -14.24
N LEU A 170 -15.26 12.85 -15.28
CA LEU A 170 -15.72 14.25 -15.23
C LEU A 170 -17.14 14.51 -15.76
N THR A 171 -17.85 13.54 -16.34
CA THR A 171 -19.19 13.78 -16.94
C THR A 171 -20.37 13.83 -15.96
N LEU A 172 -20.14 13.97 -14.65
CA LEU A 172 -21.21 14.19 -13.66
C LEU A 172 -20.89 15.40 -12.77
N HIS A 173 -20.76 16.56 -13.40
CA HIS A 173 -21.32 17.78 -12.84
C HIS A 173 -22.52 18.18 -13.70
N PRO A 174 -23.77 17.95 -13.25
CA PRO A 174 -24.85 18.81 -13.68
C PRO A 174 -24.52 20.22 -13.14
N ALA A 175 -24.53 21.18 -14.05
CA ALA A 175 -24.65 22.57 -13.67
C ALA A 175 -25.90 22.75 -12.80
N THR A 176 -25.74 23.37 -11.65
CA THR A 176 -26.81 24.05 -10.90
C THR A 176 -26.10 25.21 -10.20
N ALA A 177 -26.17 26.42 -10.77
CA ALA A 177 -27.22 27.41 -10.56
C ALA A 177 -27.07 28.08 -9.19
#